data_AF-A0A2Y9J1F1-F1
#
_entry.id   AF-A0A2Y9J1F1-F1
#
_cell.length_a   1.000
_cell.length_b   1.000
_cell.length_c   1.000
_cell.angle_alpha   90.00
_cell.angle_beta   90.00
_cell.angle_gamma   90.00
#
_symmetry.space_group_name_H-M   'P 1'
#
loop_
_entity.id
_entity.type
_entity.pdbx_description
1 polymer ?
#
loop_
_entity_poly.entity_id
_entity_poly.type
_entity_poly.pdbx_seq_one_letter_code
_entity_poly.pdbx_strand_id
1 'polypeptide(L)'
;MVSVINTVDTSHEDMIHDAQMDYYGTRLATCSSDRSVKIFDVRNGGQILIADLRGHEGPVWQVAWAHPMYGNILASCSYDRKVIIWKEENGTWEKTHEHTGHDSSVNSVCWAPHDYGLILACGSSDGAISLLTYTGEGQWEVKKINNAHTIGCNAVSWAPAVVPGSLIDQPSGQKPNYIKKFASGGCDNLIKLWKEEEDGQWKEEQKLEAHSDWVRDVAWAPSIGLPTSTIASCSQDGRVFIWTCDDTSGSTWSPKLLHKFNDVVWHVSWSITANILAVSGGDNKVTLWKESVDGQWVCISDVNKGQGSVSASVTEGQQNEQ
;
A
#
# COMPACT_ATOMS: atom_id res chain seq x y z
N MET A 1 -3.60 -11.37 -21.65
CA MET A 1 -5.07 -11.24 -21.53
C MET A 1 -5.39 -11.25 -20.05
N VAL A 2 -5.96 -10.17 -19.51
CA VAL A 2 -6.38 -10.09 -18.11
C VAL A 2 -7.78 -10.68 -18.01
N SER A 3 -7.97 -11.67 -17.15
CA SER A 3 -9.26 -12.29 -16.89
C SER A 3 -9.75 -11.89 -15.50
N VAL A 4 -11.04 -11.57 -15.38
CA VAL A 4 -11.66 -11.36 -14.07
C VAL A 4 -11.85 -12.73 -13.44
N ILE A 5 -11.26 -12.91 -12.26
CA ILE A 5 -11.31 -14.16 -11.50
C ILE A 5 -12.57 -14.18 -10.62
N ASN A 6 -12.88 -13.06 -9.98
CA ASN A 6 -14.06 -12.91 -9.13
C ASN A 6 -14.57 -11.47 -9.13
N THR A 7 -15.88 -11.28 -8.93
CA THR A 7 -16.50 -9.96 -8.72
C THR A 7 -17.14 -9.97 -7.35
N VAL A 8 -16.80 -8.97 -6.54
CA VAL A 8 -17.31 -8.86 -5.17
C VAL A 8 -18.32 -7.73 -5.05
N ASP A 9 -19.56 -8.05 -4.70
CA ASP A 9 -20.54 -7.04 -4.25
C ASP A 9 -20.28 -6.73 -2.77
N THR A 10 -19.82 -5.53 -2.50
CA THR A 10 -19.37 -5.10 -1.17
C THR A 10 -20.53 -4.59 -0.31
N SER A 11 -21.74 -4.47 -0.87
CA SER A 11 -22.93 -3.96 -0.18
C SER A 11 -22.72 -2.61 0.54
N HIS A 12 -21.71 -1.82 0.15
CA HIS A 12 -21.47 -0.49 0.70
C HIS A 12 -22.55 0.48 0.24
N GLU A 13 -22.88 1.44 1.10
CA GLU A 13 -23.93 2.44 0.81
C GLU A 13 -23.39 3.63 0.00
N ASP A 14 -22.07 3.77 -0.07
CA ASP A 14 -21.37 4.85 -0.77
C ASP A 14 -20.06 4.36 -1.42
N MET A 15 -19.36 5.25 -2.11
CA MET A 15 -18.13 4.99 -2.86
C MET A 15 -17.05 4.33 -1.99
N ILE A 16 -16.48 3.26 -2.52
CA ILE A 16 -15.35 2.53 -1.95
C ILE A 16 -14.07 3.31 -2.27
N HIS A 17 -13.22 3.50 -1.26
CA HIS A 17 -11.95 4.20 -1.44
C HIS A 17 -10.78 3.24 -1.61
N ASP A 18 -10.75 2.16 -0.83
CA ASP A 18 -9.68 1.17 -0.89
C ASP A 18 -10.20 -0.23 -0.60
N ALA A 19 -9.48 -1.22 -1.13
CA ALA A 19 -9.74 -2.63 -0.92
C ALA A 19 -8.44 -3.42 -1.00
N GLN A 20 -8.14 -4.18 0.05
CA GLN A 20 -6.92 -4.99 0.13
C GLN A 20 -7.23 -6.42 0.54
N MET A 21 -6.65 -7.38 -0.19
CA MET A 21 -6.66 -8.78 0.20
C MET A 21 -5.70 -9.02 1.36
N ASP A 22 -6.01 -10.00 2.20
CA ASP A 22 -5.10 -10.50 3.23
C ASP A 22 -3.89 -11.22 2.59
N TYR A 23 -2.90 -11.55 3.43
CA TYR A 23 -1.66 -12.17 3.00
C TYR A 23 -1.85 -13.49 2.22
N TYR A 24 -2.88 -14.27 2.57
CA TYR A 24 -3.16 -15.57 1.95
C TYR A 24 -4.17 -15.49 0.79
N GLY A 25 -4.70 -14.31 0.51
CA GLY A 25 -5.75 -14.10 -0.48
C GLY A 25 -7.08 -14.79 -0.16
N THR A 26 -7.35 -15.05 1.12
CA THR A 26 -8.60 -15.66 1.60
C THR A 26 -9.62 -14.64 2.06
N ARG A 27 -9.16 -13.45 2.51
CA ARG A 27 -10.03 -12.39 3.01
C ARG A 27 -9.80 -11.11 2.24
N LEU A 28 -10.87 -10.33 2.08
CA LEU A 28 -10.84 -9.00 1.47
C LEU A 28 -11.36 -7.98 2.47
N ALA A 29 -10.54 -6.99 2.80
CA ALA A 29 -11.00 -5.80 3.52
C ALA A 29 -11.36 -4.72 2.51
N THR A 30 -12.45 -4.01 2.77
CA THR A 30 -12.94 -2.89 1.94
C THR A 30 -13.35 -1.74 2.84
N CYS A 31 -13.17 -0.52 2.39
CA CYS A 31 -13.55 0.67 3.13
C CYS A 31 -14.21 1.73 2.23
N SER A 32 -15.14 2.48 2.80
CA SER A 32 -16.02 3.38 2.04
C SER A 32 -16.27 4.72 2.73
N SER A 33 -16.81 5.67 1.95
CA SER A 33 -17.40 6.91 2.45
C SER A 33 -18.56 6.69 3.44
N ASP A 34 -19.17 5.51 3.45
CA ASP A 34 -20.20 5.11 4.44
C ASP A 34 -19.65 4.88 5.87
N ARG A 35 -18.34 5.11 6.08
CA ARG A 35 -17.63 5.05 7.37
C ARG A 35 -17.49 3.63 7.93
N SER A 36 -17.78 2.62 7.12
CA SER A 36 -17.62 1.22 7.48
C SER A 36 -16.36 0.62 6.85
N VAL A 37 -15.76 -0.32 7.59
CA VAL A 37 -14.75 -1.24 7.05
C VAL A 37 -15.36 -2.63 7.07
N LYS A 38 -15.56 -3.22 5.89
CA LYS A 38 -16.17 -4.54 5.75
C LYS A 38 -15.12 -5.58 5.41
N ILE A 39 -15.23 -6.75 6.02
CA ILE A 39 -14.33 -7.88 5.80
C ILE A 39 -15.13 -9.03 5.19
N PHE A 40 -14.66 -9.52 4.05
CA PHE A 40 -15.27 -10.61 3.30
C PHE A 40 -14.36 -11.84 3.29
N ASP A 41 -14.93 -13.03 3.43
CA ASP A 41 -14.28 -14.30 3.04
C ASP A 41 -14.48 -14.49 1.55
N VAL A 42 -13.39 -14.69 0.81
CA VAL A 42 -13.40 -14.81 -0.65
C VAL A 42 -12.78 -16.15 -1.05
N ARG A 43 -13.53 -17.23 -0.82
CA ARG A 43 -13.12 -18.60 -1.19
C ARG A 43 -13.93 -19.12 -2.35
N ASN A 44 -13.26 -19.74 -3.32
CA ASN A 44 -13.88 -20.48 -4.43
C ASN A 44 -14.93 -19.68 -5.23
N GLY A 45 -14.74 -18.37 -5.39
CA GLY A 45 -15.68 -17.50 -6.10
C GLY A 45 -16.91 -17.06 -5.28
N GLY A 46 -17.08 -17.59 -4.07
CA GLY A 46 -18.07 -17.10 -3.12
C GLY A 46 -17.57 -15.86 -2.37
N GLN A 47 -18.50 -15.03 -1.93
CA GLN A 47 -18.24 -13.92 -1.02
C GLN A 47 -19.15 -14.04 0.20
N ILE A 48 -18.60 -13.90 1.39
CA ILE A 48 -19.36 -13.90 2.63
C ILE A 48 -18.87 -12.74 3.48
N LEU A 49 -19.78 -11.83 3.86
CA LEU A 49 -19.46 -10.78 4.82
C LEU A 49 -19.23 -11.42 6.20
N ILE A 50 -18.01 -11.31 6.72
CA ILE A 50 -17.61 -11.82 8.03
C ILE A 50 -17.82 -10.75 9.11
N ALA A 51 -17.51 -9.48 8.80
CA ALA A 51 -17.59 -8.39 9.77
C ALA A 51 -17.91 -7.04 9.11
N ASP A 52 -18.71 -6.23 9.79
CA ASP A 52 -18.94 -4.80 9.53
C ASP A 52 -18.34 -3.99 10.69
N LEU A 53 -17.16 -3.44 10.47
CA LEU A 53 -16.40 -2.70 11.48
C LEU A 53 -16.78 -1.22 11.40
N ARG A 54 -17.50 -0.76 12.43
CA ARG A 54 -17.89 0.64 12.59
C ARG A 54 -17.20 1.26 13.79
N GLY A 55 -16.64 2.43 13.59
CA GLY A 55 -15.90 3.16 14.62
C GLY A 55 -15.39 4.51 14.16
N HIS A 56 -15.23 4.69 12.85
CA HIS A 56 -14.88 5.97 12.27
C HIS A 56 -16.07 6.94 12.20
N GLU A 57 -15.78 8.22 12.40
CA GLU A 57 -16.78 9.30 12.36
C GLU A 57 -16.92 9.93 10.96
N GLY A 58 -15.99 9.62 10.05
CA GLY A 58 -15.96 10.10 8.66
C GLY A 58 -15.56 9.01 7.66
N PRO A 59 -15.47 9.35 6.35
CA PRO A 59 -15.04 8.45 5.29
C PRO A 59 -13.72 7.76 5.62
N VAL A 60 -13.63 6.46 5.34
CA VAL A 60 -12.39 5.68 5.53
C VAL A 60 -11.62 5.66 4.21
N TRP A 61 -10.35 6.04 4.25
CA TRP A 61 -9.55 6.27 3.04
C TRP A 61 -8.77 5.05 2.59
N GLN A 62 -8.08 4.38 3.52
CA GLN A 62 -7.21 3.25 3.20
C GLN A 62 -7.28 2.19 4.29
N VAL A 63 -7.06 0.93 3.90
CA VAL A 63 -6.93 -0.21 4.81
C VAL A 63 -5.63 -0.95 4.56
N ALA A 64 -5.05 -1.49 5.63
CA ALA A 64 -3.80 -2.25 5.54
C ALA A 64 -3.83 -3.49 6.43
N TRP A 65 -3.64 -4.68 5.85
CA TRP A 65 -3.46 -5.93 6.59
C TRP A 65 -2.05 -6.04 7.17
N ALA A 66 -1.96 -6.39 8.44
CA ALA A 66 -0.67 -6.72 9.05
C ALA A 66 -0.20 -8.11 8.61
N HIS A 67 1.09 -8.40 8.83
CA HIS A 67 1.62 -9.72 8.56
C HIS A 67 1.00 -10.79 9.50
N PRO A 68 0.61 -11.97 8.99
CA PRO A 68 -0.11 -12.99 9.76
C PRO A 68 0.66 -13.54 10.97
N MET A 69 1.97 -13.31 11.04
CA MET A 69 2.77 -13.68 12.23
C MET A 69 2.30 -13.00 13.53
N TYR A 70 1.61 -11.87 13.42
CA TYR A 70 1.06 -11.13 14.56
C TYR A 70 -0.43 -11.45 14.80
N GLY A 71 -0.97 -12.42 14.07
CA GLY A 71 -2.39 -12.73 14.00
C GLY A 71 -3.11 -11.91 12.93
N ASN A 72 -4.43 -11.93 12.99
CA ASN A 72 -5.29 -11.23 12.03
C ASN A 72 -5.52 -9.80 12.53
N ILE A 73 -4.70 -8.88 12.04
CA ILE A 73 -4.76 -7.45 12.38
C ILE A 73 -5.00 -6.65 11.10
N LEU A 74 -5.91 -5.68 11.18
CA LEU A 74 -6.23 -4.74 10.11
C LEU A 74 -6.12 -3.31 10.66
N ALA A 75 -5.44 -2.42 9.94
CA ALA A 75 -5.45 -0.99 10.21
C ALA A 75 -6.37 -0.28 9.23
N SER A 76 -7.07 0.75 9.70
CA SER A 76 -7.86 1.66 8.86
C SER A 76 -7.61 3.11 9.25
N CYS A 77 -7.57 3.99 8.26
CA CYS A 77 -7.44 5.44 8.46
C CYS A 77 -8.58 6.21 7.81
N SER A 78 -8.92 7.36 8.39
CA SER A 78 -10.12 8.09 8.01
C SER A 78 -9.94 9.61 8.06
N TYR A 79 -10.89 10.28 7.39
CA TYR A 79 -11.11 11.72 7.48
C TYR A 79 -11.36 12.22 8.91
N ASP A 80 -11.80 11.35 9.81
CA ASP A 80 -12.01 11.67 11.23
C ASP A 80 -10.72 11.90 12.04
N ARG A 81 -9.55 11.84 11.38
CA ARG A 81 -8.21 12.09 11.95
C ARG A 81 -7.72 10.94 12.84
N LYS A 82 -8.43 9.82 12.85
CA LYS A 82 -8.11 8.65 13.66
C LYS A 82 -7.56 7.53 12.77
N VAL A 83 -6.68 6.75 13.38
CA VAL A 83 -6.27 5.44 12.86
C VAL A 83 -6.75 4.39 13.85
N ILE A 84 -7.49 3.40 13.35
CA ILE A 84 -8.03 2.33 14.16
C ILE A 84 -7.32 1.02 13.80
N ILE A 85 -6.88 0.29 14.82
CA ILE A 85 -6.31 -1.05 14.68
C ILE A 85 -7.34 -2.06 15.19
N TRP A 86 -7.79 -2.88 14.26
CA TRP A 86 -8.74 -3.96 14.47
C TRP A 86 -7.97 -5.27 14.60
N LYS A 87 -8.36 -6.11 15.55
CA LYS A 87 -7.81 -7.45 15.70
C LYS A 87 -8.94 -8.45 15.79
N GLU A 88 -8.76 -9.60 15.15
CA GLU A 88 -9.66 -10.73 15.32
C GLU A 88 -9.13 -11.66 16.41
N GLU A 89 -9.97 -11.96 17.40
CA GLU A 89 -9.72 -12.99 18.40
C GLU A 89 -10.90 -13.95 18.43
N ASN A 90 -10.64 -15.24 18.21
CA ASN A 90 -11.66 -16.30 18.16
C ASN A 90 -12.84 -16.03 17.20
N GLY A 91 -12.58 -15.34 16.08
CA GLY A 91 -13.59 -15.00 15.07
C GLY A 91 -14.38 -13.72 15.35
N THR A 92 -14.13 -13.05 16.48
CA THR A 92 -14.71 -11.75 16.80
C THR A 92 -13.71 -10.64 16.47
N TRP A 93 -14.16 -9.64 15.72
CA TRP A 93 -13.36 -8.46 15.41
C TRP A 93 -13.60 -7.36 16.43
N GLU A 94 -12.53 -6.89 17.05
CA GLU A 94 -12.58 -5.82 18.05
C GLU A 94 -11.53 -4.74 17.76
N LYS A 95 -11.84 -3.51 18.19
CA LYS A 95 -10.89 -2.41 18.17
C LYS A 95 -9.91 -2.58 19.33
N THR A 96 -8.65 -2.87 19.03
CA THR A 96 -7.61 -3.06 20.05
C THR A 96 -6.83 -1.80 20.36
N HIS A 97 -6.68 -0.91 19.38
CA HIS A 97 -6.01 0.37 19.56
C HIS A 97 -6.64 1.45 18.69
N GLU A 98 -6.63 2.69 19.20
CA GLU A 98 -7.06 3.89 18.50
C GLU A 98 -5.98 4.95 18.66
N HIS A 99 -5.55 5.52 17.55
CA HIS A 99 -4.56 6.58 17.52
C HIS A 99 -5.16 7.88 16.99
N THR A 100 -5.11 8.93 17.82
CA THR A 100 -5.66 10.26 17.53
C THR A 100 -4.58 11.35 17.62
N GLY A 101 -3.40 11.10 17.04
CA GLY A 101 -2.25 12.00 17.11
C GLY A 101 -2.17 13.06 16.01
N HIS A 102 -3.12 13.09 15.08
CA HIS A 102 -3.14 13.99 13.93
C HIS A 102 -4.23 15.06 14.04
N ASP A 103 -3.95 16.25 13.52
CA ASP A 103 -4.87 17.39 13.58
C ASP A 103 -5.80 17.46 12.35
N SER A 104 -5.55 16.61 11.34
CA SER A 104 -6.31 16.54 10.09
C SER A 104 -6.45 15.09 9.59
N SER A 105 -7.18 14.91 8.48
CA SER A 105 -7.49 13.62 7.86
C SER A 105 -6.25 12.75 7.68
N VAL A 106 -6.34 11.46 8.02
CA VAL A 106 -5.26 10.49 7.77
C VAL A 106 -5.54 9.78 6.46
N ASN A 107 -4.70 10.02 5.46
CA ASN A 107 -4.99 9.65 4.07
C ASN A 107 -4.44 8.28 3.70
N SER A 108 -3.36 7.84 4.34
CA SER A 108 -2.70 6.58 4.01
C SER A 108 -2.13 5.87 5.23
N VAL A 109 -2.20 4.54 5.20
CA VAL A 109 -1.60 3.64 6.18
C VAL A 109 -0.83 2.51 5.51
N CYS A 110 0.32 2.16 6.06
CA CYS A 110 1.14 1.07 5.52
C CYS A 110 1.90 0.35 6.64
N TRP A 111 1.77 -0.98 6.72
CA TRP A 111 2.54 -1.81 7.64
C TRP A 111 3.98 -1.97 7.14
N ALA A 112 4.92 -1.89 8.06
CA ALA A 112 6.32 -2.19 7.79
C ALA A 112 6.52 -3.67 7.44
N PRO A 113 7.62 -4.01 6.74
CA PRO A 113 8.07 -5.39 6.63
C PRO A 113 8.12 -6.08 7.99
N HIS A 114 7.62 -7.32 8.05
CA HIS A 114 7.47 -8.07 9.29
C HIS A 114 8.80 -8.30 10.03
N ASP A 115 9.92 -8.26 9.32
CA ASP A 115 11.27 -8.32 9.89
C ASP A 115 11.57 -7.16 10.86
N TYR A 116 10.93 -6.01 10.67
CA TYR A 116 11.16 -4.81 11.49
C TYR A 116 10.36 -4.84 12.79
N GLY A 117 9.42 -5.77 12.93
CA GLY A 117 8.40 -5.77 13.96
C GLY A 117 7.04 -5.31 13.43
N LEU A 118 6.09 -5.13 14.36
CA LEU A 118 4.77 -4.62 14.05
C LEU A 118 4.79 -3.09 14.14
N ILE A 119 5.15 -2.45 13.01
CA ILE A 119 5.21 -1.00 12.87
C ILE A 119 4.21 -0.55 11.81
N LEU A 120 3.36 0.41 12.14
CA LEU A 120 2.41 1.04 11.21
C LEU A 120 2.86 2.46 10.91
N ALA A 121 2.92 2.83 9.63
CA ALA A 121 3.13 4.21 9.20
C ALA A 121 1.83 4.84 8.74
N CYS A 122 1.58 6.08 9.15
CA CYS A 122 0.36 6.82 8.86
C CYS A 122 0.72 8.21 8.32
N GLY A 123 0.22 8.57 7.14
CA GLY A 123 0.39 9.88 6.53
C GLY A 123 -0.88 10.74 6.67
N SER A 124 -0.75 11.96 7.18
CA SER A 124 -1.89 12.86 7.39
C SER A 124 -1.83 14.13 6.54
N SER A 125 -3.00 14.67 6.27
CA SER A 125 -3.22 15.99 5.68
C SER A 125 -2.73 17.14 6.57
N ASP A 126 -2.36 16.90 7.83
CA ASP A 126 -1.70 17.91 8.68
C ASP A 126 -0.22 18.10 8.30
N GLY A 127 0.28 17.31 7.34
CA GLY A 127 1.66 17.35 6.88
C GLY A 127 2.60 16.50 7.74
N ALA A 128 2.12 15.83 8.79
CA ALA A 128 2.90 14.95 9.64
C ALA A 128 2.75 13.47 9.23
N ILE A 129 3.74 12.68 9.65
CA ILE A 129 3.73 11.23 9.55
C ILE A 129 3.88 10.66 10.96
N SER A 130 3.02 9.75 11.36
CA SER A 130 3.16 9.00 12.62
C SER A 130 3.57 7.57 12.35
N LEU A 131 4.45 7.05 13.21
CA LEU A 131 4.92 5.67 13.19
C LEU A 131 4.56 5.03 14.52
N LEU A 132 3.64 4.07 14.48
CA LEU A 132 3.17 3.35 15.65
C LEU A 132 3.93 2.02 15.74
N THR A 133 4.71 1.85 16.79
CA THR A 133 5.46 0.61 17.06
C THR A 133 4.80 -0.15 18.20
N TYR A 134 4.43 -1.40 17.96
CA TYR A 134 3.89 -2.25 19.02
C TYR A 134 4.99 -2.75 19.95
N THR A 135 4.90 -2.44 21.23
CA THR A 135 5.90 -2.83 22.25
C THR A 135 5.51 -4.08 23.05
N GLY A 136 4.30 -4.58 22.88
CA GLY A 136 3.74 -5.70 23.63
C GLY A 136 2.59 -5.27 24.55
N GLU A 137 1.80 -6.25 25.02
CA GLU A 137 0.70 -6.04 25.99
C GLU A 137 -0.32 -4.93 25.62
N GLY A 138 -0.58 -4.73 24.32
CA GLY A 138 -1.51 -3.70 23.85
C GLY A 138 -0.94 -2.27 23.85
N GLN A 139 0.34 -2.08 24.16
CA GLN A 139 1.00 -0.78 24.15
C GLN A 139 1.57 -0.45 22.77
N TRP A 140 1.46 0.83 22.40
CA TRP A 140 1.94 1.37 21.14
C TRP A 140 2.76 2.63 21.42
N GLU A 141 4.02 2.60 21.02
CA GLU A 141 4.87 3.79 21.01
C GLU A 141 4.68 4.55 19.71
N VAL A 142 4.56 5.87 19.80
CA VAL A 142 4.35 6.72 18.63
C VAL A 142 5.55 7.63 18.43
N LYS A 143 6.20 7.49 17.28
CA LYS A 143 7.19 8.46 16.79
C LYS A 143 6.52 9.33 15.72
N LYS A 144 6.40 10.63 15.99
CA LYS A 144 5.76 11.59 15.06
C LYS A 144 6.82 12.45 14.37
N ILE A 145 6.76 12.51 13.04
CA ILE A 145 7.54 13.39 12.18
C ILE A 145 6.64 14.57 11.82
N ASN A 146 6.87 15.72 12.44
CA ASN A 146 6.10 16.93 12.16
C ASN A 146 6.64 17.64 10.90
N ASN A 147 5.75 18.27 10.13
CA ASN A 147 6.10 19.00 8.91
C ASN A 147 6.89 18.15 7.89
N ALA A 148 6.51 16.87 7.76
CA ALA A 148 7.06 15.98 6.75
C ALA A 148 6.78 16.51 5.35
N HIS A 149 5.58 17.02 5.09
CA HIS A 149 5.21 17.72 3.85
C HIS A 149 4.54 19.06 4.18
N THR A 150 4.76 20.09 3.37
CA THR A 150 4.34 21.48 3.70
C THR A 150 2.82 21.66 3.78
N ILE A 151 2.07 20.93 2.96
CA ILE A 151 0.60 21.08 2.86
C ILE A 151 -0.13 19.86 3.43
N GLY A 152 0.42 18.65 3.24
CA GLY A 152 -0.21 17.39 3.62
C GLY A 152 0.51 16.19 3.01
N CYS A 153 0.39 15.03 3.66
CA CYS A 153 0.87 13.74 3.17
C CYS A 153 -0.32 12.92 2.64
N ASN A 154 -0.20 12.40 1.42
CA ASN A 154 -1.24 11.60 0.78
C ASN A 154 -0.92 10.11 0.79
N ALA A 155 0.36 9.75 0.66
CA ALA A 155 0.78 8.36 0.51
C ALA A 155 1.99 8.05 1.37
N VAL A 156 2.03 6.82 1.88
CA VAL A 156 3.18 6.25 2.58
C VAL A 156 3.41 4.82 2.10
N SER A 157 4.65 4.47 1.78
CA SER A 157 5.01 3.12 1.35
C SER A 157 6.38 2.71 1.87
N TRP A 158 6.44 1.55 2.52
CA TRP A 158 7.68 1.03 3.09
C TRP A 158 8.63 0.48 2.03
N ALA A 159 9.93 0.72 2.22
CA ALA A 159 10.95 0.02 1.47
C ALA A 159 10.96 -1.48 1.86
N PRO A 160 11.31 -2.37 0.93
CA PRO A 160 11.48 -3.78 1.25
C PRO A 160 12.57 -3.98 2.30
N ALA A 161 12.44 -5.02 3.12
CA ALA A 161 13.46 -5.37 4.11
C ALA A 161 14.76 -5.83 3.43
N VAL A 162 15.77 -4.96 3.43
CA VAL A 162 17.11 -5.28 2.92
C VAL A 162 18.05 -5.50 4.09
N VAL A 163 18.67 -6.68 4.16
CA VAL A 163 19.78 -6.97 5.08
C VAL A 163 21.08 -6.46 4.46
N PRO A 164 21.82 -5.54 5.09
CA PRO A 164 23.14 -5.15 4.62
C PRO A 164 24.09 -6.37 4.57
N GLY A 165 24.65 -6.66 3.40
CA GLY A 165 25.69 -7.70 3.26
C GLY A 165 25.21 -9.14 3.14
N SER A 166 23.99 -9.39 2.63
CA SER A 166 23.38 -10.73 2.46
C SER A 166 24.15 -11.77 1.62
N LEU A 167 25.39 -11.49 1.20
CA LEU A 167 26.32 -12.43 0.57
C LEU A 167 27.43 -12.94 1.52
N ILE A 168 27.52 -12.42 2.74
CA ILE A 168 28.56 -12.78 3.70
C ILE A 168 27.89 -13.32 4.96
N ASP A 169 28.16 -14.60 5.24
CA ASP A 169 27.73 -15.33 6.43
C ASP A 169 28.00 -14.49 7.69
N GLN A 170 26.95 -14.03 8.38
CA GLN A 170 27.12 -13.23 9.60
C GLN A 170 27.44 -14.17 10.76
N PRO A 171 28.63 -14.08 11.38
CA PRO A 171 28.97 -14.92 12.52
C PRO A 171 28.43 -14.29 13.81
N SER A 172 27.12 -14.35 14.06
CA SER A 172 26.53 -14.27 15.42
C SER A 172 25.01 -14.37 15.36
N GLY A 173 24.39 -14.99 16.38
CA GLY A 173 22.94 -15.09 16.56
C GLY A 173 22.24 -13.76 16.91
N GLN A 174 22.72 -12.63 16.39
CA GLN A 174 22.07 -11.32 16.51
C GLN A 174 21.14 -11.10 15.32
N LYS A 175 19.97 -10.50 15.57
CA LYS A 175 19.07 -10.08 14.48
C LYS A 175 19.82 -9.03 13.63
N PRO A 176 19.82 -9.16 12.29
CA PRO A 176 20.49 -8.19 11.43
C PRO A 176 19.90 -6.80 11.65
N ASN A 177 20.76 -5.78 11.70
CA ASN A 177 20.30 -4.41 11.80
C ASN A 177 19.84 -3.94 10.42
N TYR A 178 18.53 -3.82 10.25
CA TYR A 178 17.93 -3.42 8.98
C TYR A 178 18.05 -1.92 8.78
N ILE A 179 18.34 -1.50 7.55
CA ILE A 179 18.18 -0.10 7.16
C ILE A 179 16.70 0.11 6.89
N LYS A 180 15.97 0.64 7.88
CA LYS A 180 14.55 0.92 7.73
C LYS A 180 14.37 2.20 6.91
N LYS A 181 13.69 2.07 5.77
CA LYS A 181 13.32 3.18 4.91
C LYS A 181 11.85 3.13 4.54
N PHE A 182 11.26 4.28 4.29
CA PHE A 182 9.97 4.40 3.62
C PHE A 182 9.93 5.67 2.77
N ALA A 183 9.06 5.67 1.77
CA ALA A 183 8.78 6.82 0.93
C ALA A 183 7.43 7.42 1.32
N SER A 184 7.31 8.74 1.20
CA SER A 184 6.04 9.44 1.33
C SER A 184 5.84 10.43 0.20
N GLY A 185 4.59 10.58 -0.24
CA GLY A 185 4.18 11.56 -1.25
C GLY A 185 3.22 12.57 -0.64
N GLY A 186 3.40 13.85 -0.97
CA GLY A 186 2.59 14.93 -0.40
C GLY A 186 2.02 15.92 -1.40
N CYS A 187 1.23 16.84 -0.86
CA CYS A 187 0.62 17.97 -1.57
C CYS A 187 1.64 19.09 -1.90
N ASP A 188 2.90 18.93 -1.54
CA ASP A 188 4.01 19.82 -1.91
C ASP A 188 4.72 19.41 -3.21
N ASN A 189 4.16 18.43 -3.94
CA ASN A 189 4.67 17.86 -5.20
C ASN A 189 5.95 17.03 -5.03
N LEU A 190 6.39 16.82 -3.79
CA LEU A 190 7.60 16.10 -3.46
C LEU A 190 7.29 14.66 -3.08
N ILE A 191 8.20 13.77 -3.47
CA ILE A 191 8.33 12.47 -2.83
C ILE A 191 9.56 12.54 -1.93
N LYS A 192 9.40 12.15 -0.67
CA LYS A 192 10.46 12.21 0.33
C LYS A 192 10.80 10.82 0.81
N LEU A 193 12.09 10.54 0.89
CA LEU A 193 12.60 9.29 1.43
C LEU A 193 13.04 9.51 2.87
N TRP A 194 12.62 8.60 3.73
CA TRP A 194 12.88 8.66 5.17
C TRP A 194 13.71 7.46 5.57
N LYS A 195 14.65 7.69 6.49
CA LYS A 195 15.51 6.66 7.07
C LYS A 195 15.51 6.77 8.59
N GLU A 196 15.44 5.62 9.27
CA GLU A 196 15.64 5.56 10.72
C GLU A 196 17.14 5.63 11.02
N GLU A 197 17.53 6.57 11.87
CA GLU A 197 18.87 6.71 12.42
C GLU A 197 19.07 5.76 13.63
N GLU A 198 20.31 5.60 14.09
CA GLU A 198 20.63 4.72 15.22
C GLU A 198 19.96 5.13 16.55
N ASP A 199 19.59 6.41 16.69
CA ASP A 199 18.84 6.94 17.84
C ASP A 199 17.32 6.64 17.74
N GLY A 200 16.89 5.97 16.67
CA GLY A 200 15.50 5.68 16.38
C GLY A 200 14.70 6.87 15.84
N GLN A 201 15.32 8.02 15.57
CA GLN A 201 14.66 9.14 14.93
C GLN A 201 14.63 8.95 13.42
N TRP A 202 13.59 9.47 12.79
CA TRP A 202 13.43 9.43 11.35
C TRP A 202 13.86 10.75 10.74
N LYS A 203 14.79 10.68 9.79
CA LYS A 203 15.28 11.84 9.04
C LYS A 203 14.97 11.70 7.57
N GLU A 204 14.73 12.85 6.95
CA GLU A 204 14.62 12.96 5.51
C GLU A 204 16.00 12.70 4.89
N GLU A 205 16.12 11.62 4.14
CA GLU A 205 17.35 11.24 3.44
C GLU A 205 17.46 11.99 2.11
N GLN A 206 16.34 12.08 1.38
CA GLN A 206 16.33 12.67 0.04
C GLN A 206 14.95 13.20 -0.33
N LYS A 207 14.96 14.25 -1.16
CA LYS A 207 13.78 14.79 -1.86
C LYS A 207 13.85 14.45 -3.34
N LEU A 208 12.74 13.97 -3.86
CA LEU A 208 12.54 13.60 -5.25
C LEU A 208 11.53 14.57 -5.85
N GLU A 209 12.00 15.40 -6.79
CA GLU A 209 11.22 16.46 -7.40
C GLU A 209 11.06 16.19 -8.90
N ALA A 210 9.84 15.87 -9.34
CA ALA A 210 9.53 15.68 -10.76
C ALA A 210 8.06 16.01 -11.10
N HIS A 211 7.17 15.93 -10.13
CA HIS A 211 5.76 16.27 -10.30
C HIS A 211 5.53 17.77 -10.26
N SER A 212 4.55 18.22 -11.04
CA SER A 212 4.14 19.63 -11.08
C SER A 212 2.94 19.97 -10.19
N ASP A 213 2.29 18.94 -9.64
CA ASP A 213 1.10 19.05 -8.79
C ASP A 213 1.08 17.90 -7.75
N TRP A 214 0.07 17.86 -6.89
CA TRP A 214 0.00 16.98 -5.71
C TRP A 214 0.32 15.52 -6.04
N VAL A 215 1.23 14.93 -5.27
CA VAL A 215 1.50 13.49 -5.36
C VAL A 215 0.33 12.75 -4.70
N ARG A 216 -0.31 11.87 -5.46
CA ARG A 216 -1.50 11.13 -5.02
C ARG A 216 -1.13 9.83 -4.34
N ASP A 217 -0.21 9.07 -4.94
CA ASP A 217 0.23 7.80 -4.40
C ASP A 217 1.72 7.56 -4.69
N VAL A 218 2.36 6.78 -3.82
CA VAL A 218 3.77 6.39 -3.91
C VAL A 218 3.86 4.94 -3.47
N ALA A 219 4.42 4.09 -4.33
CA ALA A 219 4.58 2.67 -4.06
C ALA A 219 6.04 2.26 -4.25
N TRP A 220 6.66 1.76 -3.18
CA TRP A 220 7.98 1.14 -3.26
C TRP A 220 7.85 -0.27 -3.82
N ALA A 221 8.62 -0.59 -4.86
CA ALA A 221 8.60 -1.92 -5.45
C ALA A 221 9.18 -2.95 -4.47
N PRO A 222 8.55 -4.13 -4.33
CA PRO A 222 9.11 -5.20 -3.54
C PRO A 222 10.44 -5.66 -4.15
N SER A 223 11.45 -5.89 -3.29
CA SER A 223 12.75 -6.40 -3.72
C SER A 223 12.62 -7.88 -4.10
N ILE A 224 12.89 -8.19 -5.37
CA ILE A 224 13.02 -9.57 -5.87
C ILE A 224 14.47 -10.09 -5.76
N GLY A 225 15.26 -9.58 -4.81
CA GLY A 225 16.67 -9.92 -4.64
C GLY A 225 17.61 -9.23 -5.64
N LEU A 226 17.10 -8.28 -6.42
CA LEU A 226 17.93 -7.39 -7.24
C LEU A 226 18.45 -6.22 -6.40
N PRO A 227 19.66 -5.73 -6.68
CA PRO A 227 20.24 -4.58 -5.97
C PRO A 227 19.58 -3.25 -6.35
N THR A 228 18.80 -3.22 -7.43
CA THR A 228 18.11 -2.02 -7.92
C THR A 228 16.83 -1.79 -7.14
N SER A 229 16.73 -0.61 -6.53
CA SER A 229 15.52 -0.19 -5.82
C SER A 229 14.65 0.64 -6.75
N THR A 230 13.35 0.37 -6.77
CA THR A 230 12.40 1.07 -7.65
C THR A 230 11.24 1.62 -6.85
N ILE A 231 10.81 2.85 -7.17
CA ILE A 231 9.62 3.48 -6.61
C ILE A 231 8.75 3.95 -7.78
N ALA A 232 7.44 3.74 -7.69
CA ALA A 232 6.48 4.38 -8.57
C ALA A 232 5.80 5.54 -7.83
N SER A 233 5.53 6.63 -8.53
CA SER A 233 4.72 7.73 -8.01
C SER A 233 3.73 8.21 -9.05
N CYS A 234 2.55 8.62 -8.59
CA CYS A 234 1.53 9.23 -9.44
C CYS A 234 1.02 10.54 -8.83
N SER A 235 0.54 11.44 -9.69
CA SER A 235 0.17 12.80 -9.29
C SER A 235 -1.10 13.28 -9.98
N GLN A 236 -1.65 14.35 -9.41
CA GLN A 236 -2.69 15.19 -9.97
C GLN A 236 -2.35 15.73 -11.37
N ASP A 237 -1.06 15.84 -11.72
CA ASP A 237 -0.62 16.27 -13.06
C ASP A 237 -0.82 15.24 -14.18
N GLY A 238 -1.38 14.07 -13.85
CA GLY A 238 -1.64 12.95 -14.75
C GLY A 238 -0.38 12.17 -15.14
N ARG A 239 0.77 12.42 -14.52
CA ARG A 239 2.03 11.72 -14.82
C ARG A 239 2.26 10.61 -13.81
N VAL A 240 2.87 9.54 -14.31
CA VAL A 240 3.44 8.48 -13.48
C VAL A 240 4.95 8.45 -13.72
N PHE A 241 5.72 8.51 -12.64
CA PHE A 241 7.18 8.37 -12.69
C PHE A 241 7.61 7.05 -12.07
N ILE A 242 8.61 6.42 -12.68
CA ILE A 242 9.37 5.31 -12.12
C ILE A 242 10.72 5.87 -11.71
N TRP A 243 11.02 5.79 -10.43
CA TRP A 243 12.28 6.20 -9.86
C TRP A 243 13.13 4.97 -9.68
N THR A 244 14.30 4.93 -10.32
CA THR A 244 15.26 3.85 -10.16
C THR A 244 16.48 4.34 -9.39
N CYS A 245 16.95 3.51 -8.46
CA CYS A 245 18.20 3.70 -7.75
C CYS A 245 19.10 2.50 -8.06
N ASP A 246 20.12 2.75 -8.88
CA ASP A 246 21.08 1.73 -9.34
C ASP A 246 22.31 1.62 -8.43
N ASP A 247 22.39 2.47 -7.40
CA ASP A 247 23.57 2.58 -6.54
C ASP A 247 23.39 1.76 -5.26
N THR A 248 24.38 0.93 -4.94
CA THR A 248 24.51 0.23 -3.65
C THR A 248 24.52 1.20 -2.47
N SER A 249 24.91 2.46 -2.69
CA SER A 249 24.85 3.53 -1.68
C SER A 249 23.44 4.09 -1.46
N GLY A 250 22.50 3.87 -2.38
CA GLY A 250 21.12 4.31 -2.28
C GLY A 250 20.87 5.82 -2.45
N SER A 251 21.86 6.58 -2.94
CA SER A 251 21.86 8.05 -2.84
C SER A 251 21.36 8.80 -4.09
N THR A 252 21.37 8.17 -5.27
CA THR A 252 20.96 8.82 -6.52
C THR A 252 19.73 8.12 -7.10
N TRP A 253 18.64 8.87 -7.24
CA TRP A 253 17.39 8.40 -7.83
C TRP A 253 17.16 9.11 -9.16
N SER A 254 16.99 8.34 -10.22
CA SER A 254 16.69 8.87 -11.54
C SER A 254 15.21 8.69 -11.88
N PRO A 255 14.45 9.77 -12.13
CA PRO A 255 13.06 9.66 -12.57
C PRO A 255 12.99 9.31 -14.06
N LYS A 256 12.15 8.34 -14.39
CA LYS A 256 11.74 8.00 -15.75
C LYS A 256 10.24 8.18 -15.89
N LEU A 257 9.82 8.99 -16.86
CA LEU A 257 8.41 9.14 -17.16
C LEU A 257 7.87 7.84 -17.75
N LEU A 258 6.88 7.24 -17.07
CA LEU A 258 6.15 6.07 -17.56
C LEU A 258 5.19 6.48 -18.67
N HIS A 259 4.24 7.34 -18.30
CA HIS A 259 3.19 7.82 -19.18
C HIS A 259 2.56 9.10 -18.60
N LYS A 260 1.93 9.89 -19.47
CA LYS A 260 1.10 11.02 -19.09
C LYS A 260 -0.33 10.76 -19.55
N PHE A 261 -1.22 10.59 -18.59
CA PHE A 261 -2.65 10.44 -18.79
C PHE A 261 -3.32 11.81 -18.95
N ASN A 262 -4.52 11.82 -19.55
CA ASN A 262 -5.31 13.04 -19.72
C ASN A 262 -6.05 13.45 -18.44
N ASP A 263 -6.19 12.52 -17.50
CA ASP A 263 -6.86 12.69 -16.22
C ASP A 263 -5.87 12.34 -15.07
N VAL A 264 -6.29 12.64 -13.85
CA VAL A 264 -5.56 12.37 -12.61
C VAL A 264 -5.26 10.88 -12.47
N VAL A 265 -4.11 10.54 -11.90
CA VAL A 265 -3.82 9.16 -11.50
C VAL A 265 -3.90 9.06 -9.98
N TRP A 266 -4.77 8.18 -9.50
CA TRP A 266 -5.13 8.10 -8.08
C TRP A 266 -4.26 7.12 -7.30
N HIS A 267 -3.97 5.95 -7.87
CA HIS A 267 -3.24 4.89 -7.19
C HIS A 267 -2.22 4.19 -8.10
N VAL A 268 -1.14 3.73 -7.49
CA VAL A 268 -0.13 2.89 -8.11
C VAL A 268 0.20 1.70 -7.23
N SER A 269 0.28 0.50 -7.81
CA SER A 269 0.58 -0.71 -7.03
C SER A 269 1.45 -1.68 -7.79
N TRP A 270 2.43 -2.25 -7.09
CA TRP A 270 3.38 -3.19 -7.65
C TRP A 270 2.92 -4.64 -7.52
N SER A 271 3.07 -5.40 -8.59
CA SER A 271 3.04 -6.85 -8.54
C SER A 271 4.28 -7.40 -7.83
N ILE A 272 4.08 -8.41 -7.00
CA ILE A 272 5.14 -9.01 -6.16
C ILE A 272 6.23 -9.70 -6.99
N THR A 273 5.88 -10.33 -8.11
CA THR A 273 6.79 -11.26 -8.82
C THR A 273 7.26 -10.78 -10.18
N ALA A 274 6.46 -9.98 -10.89
CA ALA A 274 6.68 -9.69 -12.31
C ALA A 274 7.14 -8.25 -12.59
N ASN A 275 7.38 -7.46 -11.54
CA ASN A 275 7.63 -6.01 -11.63
C ASN A 275 6.61 -5.29 -12.53
N ILE A 276 5.35 -5.74 -12.45
CA ILE A 276 4.22 -5.13 -13.18
C ILE A 276 3.67 -4.02 -12.30
N LEU A 277 3.43 -2.85 -12.88
CA LEU A 277 2.78 -1.74 -12.22
C LEU A 277 1.30 -1.69 -12.64
N ALA A 278 0.40 -1.70 -11.68
CA ALA A 278 -1.00 -1.33 -11.88
C ALA A 278 -1.15 0.17 -11.64
N VAL A 279 -1.78 0.86 -12.59
CA VAL A 279 -2.00 2.31 -12.56
C VAL A 279 -3.49 2.58 -12.68
N SER A 280 -4.07 3.19 -11.64
CA SER A 280 -5.50 3.50 -11.56
C SER A 280 -5.74 4.97 -11.90
N GLY A 281 -6.37 5.23 -13.04
CA GLY A 281 -6.66 6.56 -13.56
C GLY A 281 -8.04 7.10 -13.17
N GLY A 282 -8.22 8.41 -13.28
CA GLY A 282 -9.47 9.13 -13.06
C GLY A 282 -10.53 8.86 -14.14
N ASP A 283 -10.11 8.31 -15.28
CA ASP A 283 -10.97 7.82 -16.35
C ASP A 283 -11.72 6.51 -16.02
N ASN A 284 -11.63 6.05 -14.76
CA ASN A 284 -12.17 4.78 -14.26
C ASN A 284 -11.56 3.55 -14.95
N LYS A 285 -10.35 3.69 -15.49
CA LYS A 285 -9.60 2.58 -16.06
C LYS A 285 -8.40 2.24 -15.20
N VAL A 286 -8.04 0.96 -15.23
CA VAL A 286 -6.80 0.47 -14.65
C VAL A 286 -5.92 -0.06 -15.77
N THR A 287 -4.74 0.53 -15.92
CA THR A 287 -3.76 0.10 -16.90
C THR A 287 -2.65 -0.69 -16.22
N LEU A 288 -2.19 -1.76 -16.87
CA LEU A 288 -1.06 -2.56 -16.38
C LEU A 288 0.16 -2.29 -17.24
N TRP A 289 1.30 -2.08 -16.60
CA TRP A 289 2.54 -1.72 -17.25
C TRP A 289 3.65 -2.68 -16.87
N LYS A 290 4.50 -3.02 -17.83
CA LYS A 290 5.67 -3.86 -17.59
C LYS A 290 6.88 -3.28 -18.30
N GLU A 291 8.02 -3.34 -17.63
CA GLU A 291 9.30 -3.00 -18.24
C GLU A 291 9.75 -4.10 -19.21
N SER A 292 10.12 -3.68 -20.42
CA SER A 292 10.77 -4.53 -21.42
C SER A 292 12.27 -4.66 -21.14
N VAL A 293 12.92 -5.61 -21.80
CA VAL A 293 14.38 -5.81 -21.68
C VAL A 293 15.18 -4.58 -22.11
N ASP A 294 14.62 -3.77 -23.01
CA ASP A 294 15.19 -2.50 -23.47
C ASP A 294 15.01 -1.35 -22.45
N GLY A 295 14.48 -1.65 -21.27
CA GLY A 295 14.15 -0.70 -20.20
C GLY A 295 12.92 0.16 -20.52
N GLN A 296 12.24 -0.01 -21.65
CA GLN A 296 11.03 0.75 -21.96
C GLN A 296 9.82 0.12 -21.27
N TRP A 297 8.96 0.96 -20.69
CA TRP A 297 7.72 0.49 -20.10
C TRP A 297 6.61 0.46 -21.14
N VAL A 298 5.92 -0.67 -21.22
CA VAL A 298 4.85 -0.91 -22.18
C VAL A 298 3.56 -1.24 -21.44
N CYS A 299 2.45 -0.67 -21.88
CA CYS A 299 1.12 -1.03 -21.40
C CYS A 299 0.76 -2.42 -21.92
N ILE A 300 0.54 -3.37 -21.00
CA ILE A 300 0.23 -4.77 -21.31
C ILE A 300 -1.27 -5.08 -21.20
N SER A 301 -2.06 -4.21 -20.57
CA SER A 301 -3.50 -4.34 -20.49
C SER A 301 -4.16 -3.01 -20.14
N ASP A 302 -5.34 -2.78 -20.70
CA ASP A 302 -6.28 -1.71 -20.31
C ASP A 302 -7.56 -2.39 -19.79
N VAL A 303 -7.86 -2.20 -18.51
CA VAL A 303 -9.00 -2.82 -17.82
C VAL A 303 -10.00 -1.72 -17.48
N ASN A 304 -11.17 -1.77 -18.10
CA ASN A 304 -12.27 -0.88 -17.75
C ASN A 304 -12.97 -1.37 -16.48
N LYS A 305 -13.53 -0.45 -15.71
CA LYS A 305 -14.48 -0.76 -14.63
C LYS A 305 -15.54 -1.77 -15.10
N GLY A 306 -15.63 -2.92 -14.42
CA GLY A 306 -16.63 -3.95 -14.69
C GLY A 306 -16.42 -4.79 -15.95
N GLN A 307 -15.28 -4.69 -16.64
CA GLN A 307 -14.97 -5.54 -17.80
C GLN A 307 -13.67 -6.33 -17.60
N GLY A 308 -13.82 -7.63 -17.38
CA GLY A 308 -12.81 -8.61 -17.75
C GLY A 308 -13.48 -9.91 -18.12
N SER A 309 -12.90 -10.62 -19.07
CA SER A 309 -13.46 -11.91 -19.51
C SER A 309 -13.39 -12.89 -18.34
N VAL A 310 -14.55 -13.37 -17.90
CA VAL A 310 -14.66 -14.44 -16.90
C VAL A 310 -14.13 -15.71 -17.56
N SER A 311 -13.03 -16.27 -17.06
CA SER A 311 -12.55 -17.57 -17.53
C SER A 311 -13.41 -18.67 -16.92
N ALA A 312 -14.53 -18.99 -17.56
CA ALA A 312 -15.30 -20.19 -17.24
C ALA A 312 -14.61 -21.40 -17.88
N SER A 313 -13.67 -22.04 -17.18
CA SER A 313 -13.22 -23.40 -17.52
C SER A 313 -13.94 -24.39 -16.61
N VAL A 314 -15.16 -24.79 -16.99
CA VAL A 314 -15.76 -26.02 -16.51
C VAL A 314 -15.93 -26.93 -17.71
N THR A 315 -15.08 -27.96 -17.75
CA THR A 315 -15.12 -29.04 -18.72
C THR A 315 -16.35 -29.90 -18.42
N GLU A 316 -17.49 -29.63 -19.06
CA GLU A 316 -18.59 -30.61 -19.09
C GLU A 316 -18.23 -31.72 -20.07
N GLY A 317 -17.76 -32.83 -19.51
CA GLY A 317 -17.63 -34.10 -20.21
C GLY A 317 -19.00 -34.60 -20.65
N GLN A 318 -19.05 -34.95 -21.94
CA GLN A 318 -20.15 -35.60 -22.64
C GLN A 318 -20.81 -36.72 -21.84
N GLN A 319 -22.13 -36.65 -21.67
CA GLN A 319 -23.00 -37.84 -21.63
C GLN A 319 -24.01 -37.71 -22.77
N ASN A 320 -23.73 -38.41 -23.87
CA ASN A 320 -24.70 -38.70 -24.91
C ASN A 320 -25.67 -39.77 -24.41
N GLU A 321 -26.95 -39.50 -24.55
CA GLU A 321 -28.06 -40.44 -24.41
C GLU A 321 -27.98 -41.56 -25.47
N GLN A 322 -28.17 -42.80 -25.03
CA GLN A 322 -28.98 -43.82 -25.69
C GLN A 322 -29.74 -44.61 -24.63
#